data_AF-A0A2T0MKQ2-F1
#
_entry.id   AF-A0A2T0MKQ2-F1
#
_cell.length_a   1.000
_cell.length_b   1.000
_cell.length_c   1.000
_cell.angle_alpha   90.00
_cell.angle_beta   90.00
_cell.angle_gamma   90.00
#
_symmetry.space_group_name_H-M   'P 1'
#
loop_
_entity.id
_entity.type
_entity.pdbx_description
1 polymer ?
#
loop_
_entity_poly.entity_id
_entity_poly.type
_entity_poly.pdbx_seq_one_letter_code
_entity_poly.pdbx_strand_id
1 'polypeptide(L)'
;MGDFWTRMEGRGPAEVVVDGVEVRAGSRVRLRPRGTADVLDLVLTGREGVVEAVEQDEEGAFHFAVTVDDDPGRDLGEARLPGHRFFYAADEIEPLGERACRVLVAGIGNVFLGDDGFGVEVARHLSAAPRTPGVDVVDFGIRGMDLVYALQRDYDAVILVDASPRGEPPGTLTVLDPTEPTEPAEHAAPGQRETSGAPAGGGGQPLETHGMDPVKVLRLAAELGPVPRLIRIVCCEPASAAEALYELSAPVQVAVPEAASLVNALVMEMIAESAGRGCRDRAHG
;
A
#
# COMPACT_ATOMS: atom_id res chain seq x y z
N MET A 1 -16.26 -16.91 -43.02
CA MET A 1 -15.43 -17.13 -41.82
C MET A 1 -15.14 -15.77 -41.19
N GLY A 2 -16.17 -15.08 -40.72
CA GLY A 2 -16.07 -13.69 -40.22
C GLY A 2 -17.26 -13.23 -39.37
N ASP A 3 -18.20 -14.13 -39.06
CA ASP A 3 -19.47 -13.82 -38.38
C ASP A 3 -19.47 -14.20 -36.88
N PHE A 4 -18.43 -14.90 -36.41
CA PHE A 4 -18.29 -15.34 -35.02
C PHE A 4 -17.74 -14.21 -34.14
N TRP A 5 -16.73 -13.50 -34.62
CA TRP A 5 -16.02 -12.47 -33.85
C TRP A 5 -16.85 -11.19 -33.61
N THR A 6 -17.74 -10.82 -34.55
CA THR A 6 -18.60 -9.62 -34.42
C THR A 6 -19.82 -9.86 -33.53
N ARG A 7 -20.15 -11.12 -33.21
CA ARG A 7 -21.36 -11.50 -32.45
C ARG A 7 -21.12 -11.56 -30.93
N MET A 8 -19.86 -11.47 -30.50
CA MET A 8 -19.41 -11.52 -29.09
C MET A 8 -19.30 -10.13 -28.42
N GLU A 9 -19.66 -9.03 -29.08
CA GLU A 9 -19.56 -7.65 -28.54
C GLU A 9 -20.73 -7.25 -27.60
N GLY A 10 -21.46 -8.21 -27.03
CA GLY A 10 -22.39 -7.95 -25.95
C GLY A 10 -21.62 -7.72 -24.66
N ARG A 11 -21.48 -6.46 -24.21
CA ARG A 11 -21.06 -6.17 -22.83
C ARG A 11 -22.02 -6.91 -21.89
N GLY A 12 -21.54 -7.95 -21.25
CA GLY A 12 -22.28 -8.67 -20.21
C GLY A 12 -22.57 -7.76 -19.01
N PRO A 13 -23.30 -8.27 -17.99
CA PRO A 13 -23.53 -7.50 -16.76
C PRO A 13 -22.20 -7.11 -16.11
N ALA A 14 -22.19 -5.98 -15.41
CA ALA A 14 -20.99 -5.47 -14.74
C ALA A 14 -20.46 -6.42 -13.65
N GLU A 15 -21.34 -7.27 -13.10
CA GLU A 15 -21.05 -8.18 -11.99
C GLU A 15 -21.90 -9.46 -12.07
N VAL A 16 -21.34 -10.58 -11.61
CA VAL A 16 -22.01 -11.89 -11.49
C VAL A 16 -21.61 -12.54 -10.17
N VAL A 17 -22.57 -13.08 -9.43
CA VAL A 17 -22.30 -13.80 -8.18
C VAL A 17 -21.85 -15.23 -8.49
N VAL A 18 -20.64 -15.59 -8.08
CA VAL A 18 -20.07 -16.94 -8.16
C VAL A 18 -19.73 -17.40 -6.75
N ASP A 19 -20.15 -18.60 -6.35
CA ASP A 19 -19.93 -19.13 -4.98
C ASP A 19 -20.29 -18.16 -3.84
N GLY A 20 -21.29 -17.28 -4.06
CA GLY A 20 -21.71 -16.26 -3.09
C GLY A 20 -20.84 -14.99 -3.04
N VAL A 21 -19.85 -14.87 -3.93
CA VAL A 21 -18.97 -13.70 -4.08
C VAL A 21 -19.28 -12.99 -5.39
N GLU A 22 -19.40 -11.66 -5.35
CA GLU A 22 -19.53 -10.83 -6.55
C GLU A 22 -18.22 -10.82 -7.35
N VAL A 23 -18.28 -11.30 -8.59
CA VAL A 23 -17.17 -11.32 -9.54
C VAL A 23 -17.44 -10.33 -10.66
N ARG A 24 -16.46 -9.48 -10.94
CA ARG A 24 -16.50 -8.42 -11.96
C ARG A 24 -15.13 -8.25 -12.58
N ALA A 25 -15.02 -7.36 -13.57
CA ALA A 25 -13.70 -6.93 -14.06
C ALA A 25 -12.84 -6.41 -12.89
N GLY A 26 -11.61 -6.91 -12.77
CA GLY A 26 -10.67 -6.69 -11.68
C GLY A 26 -10.70 -7.75 -10.58
N SER A 27 -11.73 -8.59 -10.48
CA SER A 27 -11.80 -9.65 -9.47
C SER A 27 -10.71 -10.69 -9.68
N ARG A 28 -10.07 -11.15 -8.59
CA ARG A 28 -9.13 -12.27 -8.64
C ARG A 28 -9.88 -13.59 -8.55
N VAL A 29 -9.44 -14.55 -9.34
CA VAL A 29 -10.05 -15.88 -9.41
C VAL A 29 -8.97 -16.94 -9.47
N ARG A 30 -9.28 -18.12 -8.95
CA ARG A 30 -8.51 -19.34 -9.17
C ARG A 30 -9.21 -20.17 -10.23
N LEU A 31 -8.46 -20.58 -11.24
CA LEU A 31 -8.98 -21.33 -12.36
C LEU A 31 -9.19 -22.80 -11.98
N ARG A 32 -10.36 -23.32 -12.31
CA ARG A 32 -10.79 -24.72 -12.15
C ARG A 32 -11.42 -25.23 -13.46
N PRO A 33 -10.67 -25.32 -14.57
CA PRO A 33 -11.21 -25.76 -15.86
C PRO A 33 -11.86 -27.15 -15.72
N ARG A 34 -13.06 -27.34 -16.30
CA ARG A 34 -13.83 -28.59 -16.21
C ARG A 34 -13.94 -29.34 -17.54
N GLY A 35 -13.59 -28.71 -18.67
CA GLY A 35 -13.72 -29.27 -20.02
C GLY A 35 -12.46 -29.90 -20.62
N THR A 36 -12.47 -31.22 -20.80
CA THR A 36 -11.65 -32.05 -21.72
C THR A 36 -10.15 -31.76 -21.88
N ALA A 37 -9.32 -32.20 -20.93
CA ALA A 37 -7.98 -32.80 -21.14
C ALA A 37 -7.05 -32.22 -22.23
N ASP A 38 -7.06 -30.92 -22.49
CA ASP A 38 -6.04 -30.27 -23.32
C ASP A 38 -4.84 -29.89 -22.45
N VAL A 39 -3.64 -29.92 -23.03
CA VAL A 39 -2.38 -29.65 -22.30
C VAL A 39 -2.42 -28.30 -21.57
N LEU A 40 -3.19 -27.34 -22.08
CA LEU A 40 -3.42 -26.02 -21.48
C LEU A 40 -4.19 -26.10 -20.15
N ASP A 41 -5.22 -26.93 -20.04
CA ASP A 41 -6.02 -27.02 -18.80
C ASP A 41 -5.23 -27.59 -17.64
N LEU A 42 -4.35 -28.57 -17.91
CA LEU A 42 -3.46 -29.13 -16.89
C LEU A 42 -2.49 -28.07 -16.35
N VAL A 43 -2.04 -27.15 -17.21
CA VAL A 43 -1.13 -26.06 -16.84
C VAL A 43 -1.85 -24.93 -16.09
N LEU A 44 -3.12 -24.69 -16.43
CA LEU A 44 -3.92 -23.60 -15.90
C LEU A 44 -4.73 -23.97 -14.64
N THR A 45 -4.94 -25.26 -14.38
CA THR A 45 -5.62 -25.73 -13.17
C THR A 45 -4.93 -25.21 -11.90
N GLY A 46 -5.69 -24.52 -11.04
CA GLY A 46 -5.21 -23.96 -9.78
C GLY A 46 -4.40 -22.67 -9.93
N ARG A 47 -4.17 -22.19 -11.16
CA ARG A 47 -3.53 -20.89 -11.39
C ARG A 47 -4.46 -19.74 -10.97
N GLU A 48 -3.87 -18.64 -10.56
CA GLU A 48 -4.59 -17.42 -10.21
C GLU A 48 -4.56 -16.44 -11.39
N GLY A 49 -5.64 -15.69 -11.54
CA GLY A 49 -5.76 -14.68 -12.58
C GLY A 49 -6.70 -13.55 -12.19
N VAL A 50 -6.78 -12.56 -13.06
CA VAL A 50 -7.65 -11.38 -12.92
C VAL A 50 -8.70 -11.43 -14.02
N VAL A 51 -9.97 -11.26 -13.64
CA VAL A 51 -11.07 -11.12 -14.59
C VAL A 51 -10.93 -9.78 -15.30
N GLU A 52 -10.79 -9.77 -16.62
CA GLU A 52 -10.79 -8.54 -17.42
C GLU A 52 -12.20 -8.10 -17.81
N ALA A 53 -13.09 -9.07 -18.07
CA ALA A 53 -14.45 -8.80 -18.50
C ALA A 53 -15.38 -9.96 -18.14
N VAL A 54 -16.66 -9.62 -17.97
CA VAL A 54 -17.76 -10.57 -17.88
C VAL A 54 -18.57 -10.46 -19.17
N GLU A 55 -18.71 -11.57 -19.87
CA GLU A 55 -19.42 -11.68 -21.13
C GLU A 55 -20.66 -12.55 -20.93
N GLN A 56 -21.73 -12.24 -21.67
CA GLN A 56 -22.95 -13.04 -21.67
C GLN A 56 -23.21 -13.51 -23.10
N ASP A 57 -23.43 -14.81 -23.27
CA ASP A 57 -23.78 -15.38 -24.58
C ASP A 57 -25.28 -15.21 -24.90
N GLU A 58 -25.67 -15.62 -26.11
CA GLU A 58 -27.06 -15.53 -26.59
C GLU A 58 -28.04 -16.43 -25.79
N GLU A 59 -27.51 -17.42 -25.08
CA GLU A 59 -28.28 -18.36 -24.23
C GLU A 59 -28.40 -17.84 -22.79
N GLY A 60 -27.73 -16.72 -22.48
CA GLY A 60 -27.75 -16.05 -21.20
C GLY A 60 -26.68 -16.56 -20.22
N ALA A 61 -25.78 -17.44 -20.62
CA ALA A 61 -24.71 -17.95 -19.78
C ALA A 61 -23.53 -16.96 -19.70
N PHE A 62 -22.96 -16.86 -18.50
CA PHE A 62 -21.87 -15.93 -18.20
C PHE A 62 -20.50 -16.58 -18.36
N HIS A 63 -19.62 -15.88 -19.05
CA HIS A 63 -18.23 -16.25 -19.27
C HIS A 63 -17.31 -15.15 -18.75
N PHE A 64 -16.22 -15.55 -18.09
CA PHE A 64 -15.23 -14.65 -17.51
C PHE A 64 -13.97 -14.69 -18.38
N ALA A 65 -13.61 -13.56 -18.98
CA ALA A 65 -12.32 -13.40 -19.64
C ALA A 65 -11.26 -13.15 -18.58
N VAL A 66 -10.31 -14.07 -18.39
CA VAL A 66 -9.30 -14.04 -17.33
C VAL A 66 -7.90 -13.96 -17.92
N THR A 67 -7.06 -13.09 -17.37
CA THR A 67 -5.61 -13.07 -17.58
C THR A 67 -4.88 -13.71 -16.40
N VAL A 68 -3.89 -14.55 -16.68
CA VAL A 68 -3.17 -15.34 -15.65
C VAL A 68 -1.91 -14.59 -15.22
N ASP A 69 -1.64 -14.54 -13.91
CA ASP A 69 -0.58 -13.68 -13.36
C ASP A 69 0.84 -14.06 -13.83
N ASP A 70 1.07 -15.34 -14.10
CA ASP A 70 2.36 -15.91 -14.54
C ASP A 70 2.43 -16.17 -16.07
N ASP A 71 1.58 -15.55 -16.90
CA ASP A 71 1.68 -15.72 -18.36
C ASP A 71 2.97 -15.05 -18.89
N PRO A 72 3.94 -15.79 -19.46
CA PRO A 72 5.16 -15.22 -20.06
C PRO A 72 4.89 -14.21 -21.20
N GLY A 73 3.64 -14.08 -21.67
CA GLY A 73 3.20 -13.06 -22.63
C GLY A 73 2.57 -11.79 -22.05
N ARG A 74 2.53 -11.61 -20.71
CA ARG A 74 1.86 -10.46 -20.04
C ARG A 74 2.33 -9.08 -20.55
N ASP A 75 3.60 -8.95 -20.90
CA ASP A 75 4.20 -7.71 -21.44
C ASP A 75 3.69 -7.33 -22.85
N LEU A 76 2.94 -8.20 -23.53
CA LEU A 76 2.33 -7.94 -24.85
C LEU A 76 0.82 -7.64 -24.76
N GLY A 77 0.25 -7.66 -23.55
CA GLY A 77 -1.19 -7.49 -23.29
C GLY A 77 -1.74 -6.07 -23.48
N GLU A 78 -0.90 -5.03 -23.36
CA GLU A 78 -1.32 -3.63 -23.58
C GLU A 78 -1.79 -3.36 -25.02
N ALA A 79 -1.44 -4.23 -25.98
CA ALA A 79 -1.74 -4.07 -27.40
C ALA A 79 -3.06 -4.72 -27.86
N ARG A 80 -3.87 -5.33 -26.97
CA ARG A 80 -5.13 -6.03 -27.29
C ARG A 80 -5.01 -7.09 -28.40
N LEU A 81 -3.85 -7.74 -28.52
CA LEU A 81 -3.65 -8.82 -29.50
C LEU A 81 -4.32 -10.13 -29.01
N PRO A 82 -4.98 -10.90 -29.90
CA PRO A 82 -5.72 -12.10 -29.54
C PRO A 82 -4.77 -13.26 -29.17
N GLY A 83 -4.78 -13.70 -27.90
CA GLY A 83 -4.01 -14.87 -27.45
C GLY A 83 -3.82 -15.08 -25.93
N HIS A 84 -4.14 -14.09 -25.08
CA HIS A 84 -3.80 -14.11 -23.64
C HIS A 84 -5.01 -14.07 -22.68
N ARG A 85 -6.22 -14.05 -23.24
CA ARG A 85 -7.47 -14.04 -22.47
C ARG A 85 -8.08 -15.42 -22.56
N PHE A 86 -8.23 -16.07 -21.41
CA PHE A 86 -8.86 -17.37 -21.29
C PHE A 86 -10.30 -17.17 -20.81
N PHE A 87 -11.25 -17.86 -21.44
CA PHE A 87 -12.66 -17.75 -21.12
C PHE A 87 -13.09 -18.93 -20.27
N TYR A 88 -13.70 -18.64 -19.13
CA TYR A 88 -14.15 -19.66 -18.18
C TYR A 88 -15.62 -19.47 -17.83
N ALA A 89 -16.36 -20.56 -17.67
CA ALA A 89 -17.69 -20.50 -17.10
C ALA A 89 -17.65 -20.20 -15.60
N ALA A 90 -18.78 -19.75 -15.03
CA ALA A 90 -18.89 -19.44 -13.61
C ALA A 90 -18.47 -20.58 -12.67
N ASP A 91 -18.70 -21.84 -13.06
CA ASP A 91 -18.35 -23.00 -12.27
C ASP A 91 -16.90 -23.49 -12.48
N GLU A 92 -16.19 -22.90 -13.43
CA GLU A 92 -14.78 -23.13 -13.75
C GLU A 92 -13.84 -22.09 -13.11
N ILE A 93 -14.38 -21.17 -12.32
CA ILE A 93 -13.63 -20.21 -11.53
C ILE A 93 -14.01 -20.31 -10.07
N GLU A 94 -13.03 -20.18 -9.19
CA GLU A 94 -13.22 -19.99 -7.77
C GLU A 94 -12.86 -18.54 -7.44
N PRO A 95 -13.81 -17.71 -6.99
CA PRO A 95 -13.52 -16.36 -6.58
C PRO A 95 -12.52 -16.36 -5.42
N LEU A 96 -11.39 -15.71 -5.64
CA LEU A 96 -10.51 -15.31 -4.56
C LEU A 96 -11.09 -13.96 -4.15
N GLY A 97 -11.77 -13.89 -3.00
CA GLY A 97 -12.34 -12.63 -2.51
C GLY A 97 -11.34 -11.46 -2.60
N GLU A 98 -11.80 -10.22 -2.49
CA GLU A 98 -10.92 -9.03 -2.54
C GLU A 98 -9.64 -9.29 -1.74
N ARG A 99 -8.47 -9.10 -2.37
CA ARG A 99 -7.19 -9.39 -1.75
C ARG A 99 -7.17 -8.67 -0.40
N ALA A 100 -6.92 -9.40 0.68
CA ALA A 100 -6.94 -8.83 2.02
C ALA A 100 -6.01 -7.61 2.05
N CYS A 101 -6.57 -6.46 2.44
CA CYS A 101 -5.86 -5.19 2.48
C CYS A 101 -4.52 -5.37 3.21
N ARG A 102 -3.42 -5.05 2.52
CA ARG A 102 -2.06 -5.12 3.05
C ARG A 102 -1.63 -3.76 3.57
N VAL A 103 -1.31 -3.69 4.85
CA VAL A 103 -0.87 -2.48 5.53
C VAL A 103 0.57 -2.61 5.99
N LEU A 104 1.41 -1.64 5.66
CA LEU A 104 2.76 -1.50 6.20
C LEU A 104 2.75 -0.53 7.38
N VAL A 105 3.27 -0.94 8.53
CA VAL A 105 3.61 -0.04 9.65
C VAL A 105 5.13 0.07 9.71
N ALA A 106 5.65 1.26 9.42
CA ALA A 106 7.09 1.53 9.34
C ALA A 106 7.54 2.37 10.54
N GLY A 107 8.31 1.77 11.45
CA GLY A 107 8.98 2.49 12.53
C GLY A 107 10.26 3.15 12.02
N ILE A 108 10.31 4.47 12.09
CA ILE A 108 11.41 5.31 11.64
C ILE A 108 12.11 5.93 12.86
N GLY A 109 13.42 6.15 12.75
CA GLY A 109 14.15 6.96 13.72
C GLY A 109 15.49 6.38 14.15
N ASN A 110 16.31 7.20 14.79
CA ASN A 110 17.63 6.81 15.28
C ASN A 110 17.60 6.55 16.79
N VAL A 111 17.67 5.27 17.17
CA VAL A 111 17.73 4.84 18.58
C VAL A 111 18.94 5.39 19.35
N PHE A 112 19.97 5.89 18.66
CA PHE A 112 21.13 6.52 19.29
C PHE A 112 20.93 8.01 19.60
N LEU A 113 19.81 8.61 19.19
CA LEU A 113 19.49 10.03 19.36
C LEU A 113 18.27 10.24 20.27
N GLY A 114 18.19 9.48 21.36
CA GLY A 114 17.15 9.63 22.40
C GLY A 114 15.75 9.48 21.83
N ASP A 115 14.95 10.54 21.92
CA ASP A 115 13.55 10.57 21.47
C ASP A 115 13.36 10.31 19.97
N ASP A 116 14.40 10.51 19.16
CA ASP A 116 14.38 10.11 17.74
C ASP A 116 14.21 8.58 17.58
N GLY A 117 14.47 7.79 18.62
CA GLY A 117 14.20 6.35 18.63
C GLY A 117 12.72 5.95 18.76
N PHE A 118 11.81 6.92 18.92
CA PHE A 118 10.39 6.65 19.21
C PHE A 118 9.74 5.67 18.21
N GLY A 119 9.86 5.92 16.91
CA GLY A 119 9.19 5.08 15.91
C GLY A 119 9.68 3.64 15.91
N VAL A 120 10.98 3.43 16.19
CA VAL A 120 11.56 2.10 16.38
C VAL A 120 10.99 1.40 17.61
N GLU A 121 10.84 2.12 18.74
CA GLU A 121 10.27 1.53 19.95
C GLU A 121 8.78 1.19 19.81
N VAL A 122 8.01 2.00 19.07
CA VAL A 122 6.62 1.65 18.72
C VAL A 122 6.56 0.39 17.85
N ALA A 123 7.42 0.27 16.83
CA ALA A 123 7.48 -0.92 15.98
C ALA A 123 7.88 -2.19 16.76
N ARG A 124 8.81 -2.07 17.72
CA ARG A 124 9.18 -3.16 18.64
C ARG A 124 8.02 -3.54 19.55
N HIS A 125 7.32 -2.55 20.12
CA HIS A 125 6.15 -2.77 20.97
C HIS A 125 5.05 -3.52 20.22
N LEU A 126 4.72 -3.09 18.99
CA LEU A 126 3.73 -3.75 18.14
C LEU A 126 4.16 -5.17 17.75
N SER A 127 5.45 -5.38 17.49
CA SER A 127 6.00 -6.69 17.12
C SER A 127 6.02 -7.71 18.27
N ALA A 128 5.91 -7.24 19.52
CA ALA A 128 5.80 -8.12 20.69
C ALA A 128 4.40 -8.73 20.86
N ALA A 129 3.38 -8.17 20.19
CA ALA A 129 2.02 -8.69 20.18
C ALA A 129 1.81 -9.75 19.08
N PRO A 130 0.73 -10.56 19.15
CA PRO A 130 0.36 -11.46 18.05
C PRO A 130 0.18 -10.69 16.74
N ARG A 131 0.69 -11.26 15.63
CA ARG A 131 0.60 -10.65 14.31
C ARG A 131 -0.86 -10.54 13.85
N THR A 132 -1.24 -9.36 13.39
CA THR A 132 -2.49 -9.14 12.66
C THR A 132 -2.32 -9.58 11.20
N PRO A 133 -3.16 -10.49 10.68
CA PRO A 133 -3.12 -10.87 9.27
C PRO A 133 -3.25 -9.66 8.34
N GLY A 134 -2.43 -9.60 7.28
CA GLY A 134 -2.42 -8.46 6.35
C GLY A 134 -1.63 -7.25 6.83
N VAL A 135 -1.03 -7.28 8.02
CA VAL A 135 -0.27 -6.15 8.58
C VAL A 135 1.19 -6.54 8.77
N ASP A 136 2.07 -5.79 8.12
CA ASP A 136 3.52 -5.93 8.27
C ASP A 136 4.07 -4.77 9.11
N VAL A 137 4.58 -5.08 10.30
CA VAL A 137 5.28 -4.12 11.18
C VAL A 137 6.78 -4.27 10.98
N VAL A 138 7.46 -3.19 10.62
CA VAL A 138 8.89 -3.20 10.28
C VAL A 138 9.60 -2.02 10.94
N ASP A 139 10.67 -2.34 11.68
CA ASP A 139 11.67 -1.37 12.15
C ASP A 139 12.60 -1.00 10.98
N PHE A 140 12.43 0.19 10.42
CA PHE A 140 13.34 0.72 9.40
C PHE A 140 14.50 1.48 10.03
N GLY A 141 14.36 2.01 11.24
CA GLY A 141 15.37 2.84 11.89
C GLY A 141 15.76 4.00 10.98
N ILE A 142 17.04 4.04 10.58
CA ILE A 142 17.60 5.04 9.65
C ILE A 142 17.70 4.57 8.19
N ARG A 143 17.03 3.48 7.81
CA ARG A 143 17.17 2.85 6.49
C ARG A 143 16.19 3.44 5.46
N GLY A 144 16.36 4.73 5.15
CA GLY A 144 15.45 5.47 4.26
C GLY A 144 15.25 4.84 2.88
N MET A 145 16.33 4.34 2.26
CA MET A 145 16.22 3.66 0.95
C MET A 145 15.46 2.33 1.03
N ASP A 146 15.62 1.55 2.10
CA ASP A 146 14.86 0.31 2.30
C ASP A 146 13.36 0.62 2.39
N LEU A 147 13.00 1.73 3.05
CA LEU A 147 11.63 2.20 3.14
C LEU A 147 11.09 2.63 1.76
N VAL A 148 11.88 3.37 0.97
CA VAL A 148 11.51 3.73 -0.41
C VAL A 148 11.18 2.48 -1.22
N TYR A 149 12.04 1.46 -1.19
CA TYR A 149 11.76 0.20 -1.91
C TYR A 149 10.60 -0.60 -1.31
N ALA A 150 10.35 -0.49 0.00
CA ALA A 150 9.20 -1.13 0.64
C ALA A 150 7.87 -0.49 0.22
N LEU A 151 7.85 0.83 0.00
CA LEU A 151 6.68 1.56 -0.49
C LEU A 151 6.29 1.16 -1.92
N GLN A 152 7.24 0.69 -2.74
CA GLN A 152 6.93 0.18 -4.08
C GLN A 152 6.38 -1.26 -4.09
N ARG A 153 6.26 -1.89 -2.91
CA ARG A 153 5.66 -3.23 -2.80
C ARG A 153 4.14 -3.11 -2.81
N ASP A 154 3.49 -4.27 -2.95
CA ASP A 154 2.04 -4.43 -3.02
C ASP A 154 1.35 -4.22 -1.65
N TYR A 155 1.41 -2.98 -1.15
CA TYR A 155 0.69 -2.50 0.02
C TYR A 155 -0.39 -1.52 -0.40
N ASP A 156 -1.59 -1.68 0.15
CA ASP A 156 -2.73 -0.79 -0.09
C ASP A 156 -2.63 0.48 0.77
N ALA A 157 -1.99 0.35 1.94
CA ALA A 157 -1.86 1.42 2.91
C ALA A 157 -0.51 1.38 3.65
N VAL A 158 -0.08 2.54 4.15
CA VAL A 158 1.11 2.67 4.98
C VAL A 158 0.90 3.65 6.14
N ILE A 159 1.43 3.27 7.30
CA ILE A 159 1.54 4.13 8.49
C ILE A 159 3.03 4.30 8.79
N LEU A 160 3.52 5.53 8.71
CA LEU A 160 4.87 5.90 9.11
C LEU A 160 4.82 6.35 10.57
N VAL A 161 5.71 5.84 11.42
CA VAL A 161 5.79 6.23 12.84
C VAL A 161 7.15 6.86 13.09
N ASP A 162 7.16 8.10 13.56
CA ASP A 162 8.38 8.91 13.70
C ASP A 162 8.30 9.88 14.91
N ALA A 163 9.44 10.40 15.35
CA ALA A 163 9.48 11.55 16.26
C ALA A 163 9.72 12.83 15.45
N SER A 164 8.85 13.82 15.59
CA SER A 164 8.99 15.07 14.82
C SER A 164 8.51 16.26 15.65
N PRO A 165 9.31 17.34 15.77
CA PRO A 165 8.93 18.52 16.53
C PRO A 165 7.78 19.24 15.83
N ARG A 166 6.71 19.50 16.57
CA ARG A 166 5.48 20.15 16.10
C ARG A 166 5.13 21.39 16.93
N GLY A 167 5.86 21.65 18.01
CA GLY A 167 5.62 22.77 18.91
C GLY A 167 4.60 22.46 20.01
N GLU A 168 4.30 21.18 20.21
CA GLU A 168 3.42 20.68 21.26
C GLU A 168 4.23 20.32 22.54
N PRO A 169 3.57 19.95 23.65
CA PRO A 169 4.26 19.37 24.79
C PRO A 169 4.93 18.02 24.43
N PRO A 170 6.14 17.71 24.92
CA PRO A 170 6.80 16.42 24.67
C PRO A 170 5.91 15.22 25.02
N GLY A 171 5.96 14.18 24.18
CA GLY A 171 5.09 12.99 24.28
C GLY A 171 3.73 13.14 23.59
N THR A 172 3.39 14.32 23.08
CA THR A 172 2.12 14.53 22.36
C THR A 172 2.13 13.80 21.02
N LEU A 173 1.09 13.01 20.76
CA LEU A 173 0.91 12.27 19.52
C LEU A 173 0.07 13.05 18.52
N THR A 174 0.50 13.09 17.26
CA THR A 174 -0.25 13.70 16.16
C THR A 174 -0.35 12.73 14.99
N VAL A 175 -1.48 12.70 14.29
CA VAL A 175 -1.65 11.96 13.04
C VAL A 175 -1.74 12.94 11.86
N LEU A 176 -0.95 12.71 10.82
CA LEU A 176 -0.93 13.52 9.61
C LEU A 176 -1.35 12.71 8.39
N ASP A 177 -2.08 13.36 7.49
CA ASP A 177 -2.22 12.94 6.11
C ASP A 177 -1.27 13.77 5.24
N PRO A 178 -0.21 13.18 4.64
CA PRO A 178 0.75 13.93 3.84
C PRO A 178 0.20 14.41 2.51
N THR A 179 -1.02 14.01 2.14
CA THR A 179 -1.71 14.48 0.92
C THR A 179 -2.56 15.72 1.17
N GLU A 180 -2.87 16.04 2.43
CA GLU A 180 -3.58 17.25 2.79
C GLU A 180 -2.62 18.46 2.80
N PRO A 181 -3.02 19.62 2.22
CA PRO A 181 -2.20 20.82 2.30
C PRO A 181 -1.97 21.22 3.75
N THR A 182 -0.73 21.15 4.21
CA THR A 182 -0.37 21.67 5.53
C THR A 182 -0.11 23.18 5.40
N GLU A 183 -0.82 24.00 6.18
CA GLU A 183 -0.44 25.40 6.40
C GLU A 183 1.02 25.40 6.89
N PRO A 184 1.94 26.21 6.30
CA PRO A 184 3.32 26.26 6.73
C PRO A 184 3.37 26.53 8.23
N ALA A 185 4.11 25.72 8.99
CA ALA A 185 4.29 25.96 10.41
C ALA A 185 5.05 27.28 10.60
N GLU A 186 4.33 28.38 10.87
CA GLU A 186 4.89 29.72 11.08
C GLU A 186 5.71 29.85 12.38
N HIS A 187 5.95 28.76 13.10
CA HIS A 187 6.57 28.75 14.43
C HIS A 187 7.81 27.86 14.54
N ALA A 188 8.49 27.55 13.43
CA ALA A 188 9.88 27.11 13.53
C ALA A 188 10.69 28.24 14.18
N ALA A 189 11.12 28.03 15.43
CA ALA A 189 11.90 29.00 16.18
C ALA A 189 13.10 29.49 15.35
N PRO A 190 13.40 30.80 15.32
CA PRO A 190 14.52 31.34 14.54
C PRO A 190 15.83 30.93 15.22
N GLY A 191 16.34 29.75 14.88
CA GLY A 191 17.54 29.18 15.49
C GLY A 191 18.23 28.08 14.69
N GLN A 192 17.54 27.39 13.78
CA GLN A 192 18.17 26.42 12.89
C GLN A 192 18.35 27.01 11.48
N ARG A 193 19.10 28.11 11.40
CA ARG A 193 19.77 28.44 10.14
C ARG A 193 20.95 27.49 10.01
N GLU A 194 20.79 26.48 9.17
CA GLU A 194 21.89 25.73 8.58
C GLU A 194 22.96 26.73 8.14
N THR A 195 24.16 26.59 8.72
CA THR A 195 25.32 27.39 8.35
C THR A 195 25.76 26.95 6.96
N SER A 196 25.19 27.59 5.95
CA SER A 196 25.58 27.47 4.55
C SER A 196 26.98 28.08 4.35
N GLY A 197 28.00 27.22 4.43
CA GLY A 197 29.30 27.50 3.84
C GLY A 197 29.30 27.08 2.37
N ALA A 198 29.06 28.02 1.45
CA ALA A 198 29.33 27.81 0.02
C ALA A 198 30.85 27.88 -0.25
N PRO A 199 31.33 27.28 -1.36
CA PRO A 199 31.35 28.11 -2.57
C PRO A 199 30.75 27.44 -3.83
N ALA A 200 30.32 28.36 -4.69
CA ALA A 200 29.82 28.30 -6.06
C ALA A 200 30.20 27.08 -6.94
N GLY A 201 29.18 26.53 -7.62
CA GLY A 201 29.35 25.75 -8.86
C GLY A 201 28.19 24.80 -9.17
N GLY A 202 27.28 25.22 -10.07
CA GLY A 202 26.52 24.35 -11.00
C GLY A 202 25.66 23.19 -10.48
N GLY A 203 24.33 23.37 -10.56
CA GLY A 203 23.37 22.34 -11.00
C GLY A 203 23.24 21.06 -10.17
N GLY A 204 22.17 20.99 -9.36
CA GLY A 204 21.79 19.84 -8.57
C GLY A 204 22.06 20.10 -7.09
N GLN A 205 21.01 20.42 -6.33
CA GLN A 205 21.15 20.33 -4.88
C GLN A 205 21.52 18.87 -4.55
N PRO A 206 22.57 18.62 -3.75
CA PRO A 206 22.86 17.28 -3.29
C PRO A 206 21.62 16.78 -2.55
N LEU A 207 20.97 15.75 -3.10
CA LEU A 207 19.92 15.03 -2.41
C LEU A 207 20.57 14.55 -1.11
N GLU A 208 20.18 15.09 0.04
CA GLU A 208 20.59 14.51 1.32
C GLU A 208 19.92 13.14 1.43
N THR A 209 20.60 12.12 0.90
CA THR A 209 20.17 10.72 0.83
C THR A 209 20.10 10.04 2.21
N HIS A 210 20.26 10.81 3.29
CA HIS A 210 20.28 10.34 4.67
C HIS A 210 19.27 11.05 5.58
N GLY A 211 18.43 11.95 5.05
CA GLY A 211 17.34 12.56 5.83
C GLY A 211 16.16 11.59 5.98
N MET A 212 15.89 11.13 7.21
CA MET A 212 14.78 10.21 7.54
C MET A 212 13.41 10.91 7.69
N ASP A 213 13.29 12.15 7.22
CA ASP A 213 12.02 12.86 7.19
C ASP A 213 10.99 12.04 6.38
N PRO A 214 9.89 11.59 7.00
CA PRO A 214 8.90 10.73 6.35
C PRO A 214 8.31 11.35 5.07
N VAL A 215 8.15 12.68 5.03
CA VAL A 215 7.60 13.39 3.86
C VAL A 215 8.62 13.41 2.72
N LYS A 216 9.92 13.59 2.99
CA LYS A 216 10.99 13.49 1.97
C LYS A 216 11.06 12.07 1.38
N VAL A 217 10.96 11.04 2.22
CA VAL A 217 10.96 9.64 1.77
C VAL A 217 9.77 9.35 0.84
N LEU A 218 8.57 9.80 1.22
CA LEU A 218 7.37 9.63 0.40
C LEU A 218 7.50 10.32 -0.96
N ARG A 219 8.06 11.53 -1.01
CA ARG A 219 8.30 12.26 -2.28
C ARG A 219 9.24 11.49 -3.19
N LEU A 220 10.36 11.01 -2.67
CA LEU A 220 11.32 10.22 -3.44
C LEU A 220 10.70 8.90 -3.94
N ALA A 221 9.92 8.22 -3.11
CA ALA A 221 9.24 6.99 -3.51
C ALA A 221 8.23 7.24 -4.64
N ALA A 222 7.45 8.33 -4.56
CA ALA A 222 6.51 8.72 -5.60
C ALA A 222 7.19 9.09 -6.93
N GLU A 223 8.40 9.64 -6.89
CA GLU A 223 9.21 9.89 -8.10
C GLU A 223 9.70 8.60 -8.77
N LEU A 224 9.92 7.54 -8.00
CA LEU A 224 10.40 6.25 -8.49
C LEU A 224 9.27 5.32 -8.96
N GLY A 225 8.02 5.61 -8.64
CA GLY A 225 6.86 4.84 -9.09
C GLY A 225 5.64 4.94 -8.16
N PRO A 226 4.61 4.11 -8.37
CA PRO A 226 3.41 4.12 -7.56
C PRO A 226 3.70 3.81 -6.08
N VAL A 227 3.08 4.59 -5.19
CA VAL A 227 3.10 4.40 -3.73
C VAL A 227 1.69 4.10 -3.21
N PRO A 228 1.52 3.56 -1.99
CA PRO A 228 0.21 3.29 -1.42
C PRO A 228 -0.65 4.55 -1.36
N ARG A 229 -1.95 4.42 -1.66
CA ARG A 229 -2.87 5.57 -1.71
C ARG A 229 -3.28 6.07 -0.33
N LEU A 230 -3.33 5.16 0.66
CA LEU A 230 -3.69 5.48 2.03
C LEU A 230 -2.42 5.63 2.85
N ILE A 231 -2.10 6.87 3.21
CA ILE A 231 -0.88 7.19 3.95
C ILE A 231 -1.25 7.94 5.22
N ARG A 232 -0.72 7.49 6.36
CA ARG A 232 -0.75 8.25 7.61
C ARG A 232 0.64 8.33 8.21
N ILE A 233 0.90 9.43 8.91
CA ILE A 233 2.12 9.61 9.70
C ILE A 233 1.70 9.81 11.16
N VAL A 234 2.17 8.95 12.05
CA VAL A 234 2.01 9.09 13.50
C VAL A 234 3.31 9.69 14.04
N CYS A 235 3.23 10.94 14.47
CA CYS A 235 4.36 11.69 15.02
C CYS A 235 4.24 11.78 16.54
N CYS A 236 5.35 11.62 17.26
CA CYS A 236 5.46 12.03 18.65
C CYS A 236 6.31 13.30 18.77
N GLU A 237 5.85 14.25 19.59
CA GLU A 237 6.65 15.41 19.97
C GLU A 237 7.84 14.96 20.83
N PRO A 238 9.10 15.24 20.43
CA PRO A 238 10.27 14.93 21.23
C PRO A 238 10.45 15.95 22.38
N ALA A 239 11.14 15.55 23.44
CA ALA A 239 11.63 16.51 24.42
C ALA A 239 12.83 17.30 23.86
N SER A 240 12.86 18.60 24.14
CA SER A 240 14.05 19.43 23.91
C SER A 240 15.22 18.89 24.73
N ALA A 241 16.20 18.27 24.06
CA ALA A 241 17.35 17.68 24.73
C ALA A 241 18.44 18.73 24.99
N ALA A 242 18.73 19.02 26.26
CA ALA A 242 19.96 19.72 26.68
C ALA A 242 21.19 18.79 26.70
N GLU A 243 20.96 17.47 26.79
CA GLU A 243 21.99 16.43 26.79
C GLU A 243 21.52 15.24 25.94
N ALA A 244 22.41 14.65 25.13
CA ALA A 244 22.09 13.47 24.33
C ALA A 244 21.88 12.26 25.23
N LEU A 245 20.62 11.87 25.43
CA LEU A 245 20.24 10.64 26.13
C LEU A 245 20.28 9.46 25.15
N TYR A 246 20.77 8.31 25.61
CA TYR A 246 20.69 7.04 24.86
C TYR A 246 19.33 6.35 25.00
N GLU A 247 18.42 6.93 25.78
CA GLU A 247 17.09 6.40 26.08
C GLU A 247 16.04 7.47 25.75
N LEU A 248 14.80 7.02 25.50
CA LEU A 248 13.65 7.90 25.38
C LEU A 248 13.48 8.70 26.68
N SER A 249 13.14 9.97 26.54
CA SER A 249 12.70 10.81 27.65
C SER A 249 11.43 10.23 28.27
N ALA A 250 11.23 10.46 29.57
CA ALA A 250 10.05 9.99 30.30
C ALA A 250 8.70 10.29 29.58
N PRO A 251 8.44 11.50 29.05
CA PRO A 251 7.18 11.76 28.34
C PRO A 251 7.03 10.93 27.05
N VAL A 252 8.10 10.79 26.26
CA VAL A 252 8.05 10.02 25.00
C VAL A 252 7.96 8.52 25.27
N GLN A 253 8.64 8.02 26.31
CA GLN A 253 8.54 6.63 26.74
C GLN A 253 7.11 6.25 27.14
N VAL A 254 6.40 7.14 27.84
CA VAL A 254 4.99 6.95 28.23
C VAL A 254 4.05 6.97 27.03
N ALA A 255 4.40 7.67 25.95
CA ALA A 255 3.59 7.76 24.74
C ALA A 255 3.65 6.47 23.87
N VAL A 256 4.65 5.61 24.03
CA VAL A 256 4.83 4.41 23.18
C VAL A 256 3.61 3.45 23.18
N PRO A 257 3.03 3.04 24.32
CA PRO A 257 1.85 2.16 24.32
C PRO A 257 0.60 2.84 23.77
N GLU A 258 0.46 4.16 23.98
CA GLU A 258 -0.65 4.94 23.42
C GLU A 258 -0.55 5.02 21.90
N ALA A 259 0.66 5.26 21.38
CA ALA A 259 0.94 5.26 19.95
C ALA A 259 0.69 3.89 19.31
N ALA A 260 1.09 2.80 19.97
CA ALA A 260 0.78 1.46 19.49
C ALA A 260 -0.73 1.20 19.39
N SER A 261 -1.51 1.70 20.37
CA SER A 261 -2.98 1.60 20.36
C SER A 261 -3.59 2.44 19.22
N LEU A 262 -3.07 3.65 19.01
CA LEU A 262 -3.46 4.54 17.92
C LEU A 262 -3.15 3.93 16.54
N VAL A 263 -1.96 3.37 16.35
CA VAL A 263 -1.57 2.67 15.11
C VAL A 263 -2.52 1.51 14.84
N ASN A 264 -2.84 0.69 15.83
CA ASN A 264 -3.80 -0.41 15.64
C ASN A 264 -5.19 0.09 15.23
N ALA A 265 -5.66 1.20 15.80
CA ALA A 265 -6.93 1.80 15.40
C ALA A 265 -6.89 2.28 13.94
N LEU A 266 -5.83 2.98 13.54
CA LEU A 266 -5.62 3.44 12.16
C LEU A 266 -5.51 2.29 11.16
N VAL A 267 -4.83 1.20 11.52
CA VAL A 267 -4.77 -0.02 10.69
C VAL A 267 -6.18 -0.55 10.41
N MET A 268 -7.02 -0.66 11.44
CA MET A 268 -8.39 -1.16 11.27
C MET A 268 -9.25 -0.21 10.42
N GLU A 269 -9.07 1.10 10.58
CA GLU A 269 -9.71 2.11 9.75
C GLU A 269 -9.29 1.99 8.28
N MET A 270 -7.99 1.88 8.00
CA MET A 270 -7.45 1.73 6.64
C MET A 270 -7.95 0.44 5.95
N ILE A 271 -8.00 -0.67 6.70
CA ILE A 271 -8.55 -1.94 6.19
C ILE A 271 -10.03 -1.77 5.82
N ALA A 272 -10.82 -1.16 6.70
CA ALA A 272 -12.24 -0.90 6.45
C ALA A 272 -12.45 0.08 5.28
N GLU A 273 -11.60 1.09 5.16
CA GLU A 273 -11.66 2.07 4.09
C GLU A 273 -11.31 1.45 2.73
N SER A 274 -10.30 0.58 2.67
CA SER A 274 -9.95 -0.17 1.47
C SER A 274 -11.11 -1.06 1.01
N ALA A 275 -11.74 -1.80 1.92
CA ALA A 275 -12.93 -2.61 1.64
C ALA A 275 -14.14 -1.75 1.19
N GLY A 276 -14.32 -0.57 1.80
CA GLY A 276 -15.39 0.36 1.45
C GLY A 276 -15.21 1.04 0.10
N ARG A 277 -13.96 1.29 -0.34
CA ARG A 277 -13.65 1.85 -1.67
C ARG A 277 -13.87 0.83 -2.77
N GLY A 278 -13.53 -0.44 -2.53
CA GLY A 278 -13.94 -1.54 -3.40
C GLY A 278 -15.45 -1.50 -3.70
N CYS A 279 -16.26 -1.07 -2.73
CA CYS A 279 -17.72 -0.88 -2.87
C CYS A 279 -18.16 0.45 -3.53
N ARG A 280 -17.39 1.54 -3.45
CA ARG A 280 -17.78 2.85 -4.05
C ARG A 280 -17.35 3.01 -5.50
N ASP A 281 -16.20 2.45 -5.87
CA ASP A 281 -15.78 2.37 -7.28
C ASP A 281 -16.73 1.46 -8.10
N ARG A 282 -17.54 0.62 -7.43
CA ARG A 282 -18.66 -0.15 -8.01
C ARG A 282 -19.91 0.69 -8.35
N ALA A 283 -20.11 1.86 -7.74
CA ALA A 283 -21.36 2.62 -7.88
C ALA A 283 -21.33 3.71 -8.98
N HIS A 284 -20.17 3.97 -9.58
CA HIS A 284 -19.98 5.04 -10.59
C HIS A 284 -19.36 4.53 -11.91
N GLY A 285 -19.32 3.21 -12.12
CA GLY A 285 -18.81 2.55 -13.33
C GLY A 285 -19.91 2.08 -14.27
#